data_AF-A0A328KIT3-F1
#
_entry.id   AF-A0A328KIT3-F1
#
_cell.length_a   1.000
_cell.length_b   1.000
_cell.length_c   1.000
_cell.angle_alpha   90.00
_cell.angle_beta   90.00
_cell.angle_gamma   90.00
#
_symmetry.space_group_name_H-M   'P 1'
#
loop_
_entity.id
_entity.type
_entity.pdbx_description
1 polymer ?
#
loop_
_entity_poly.entity_id
_entity_poly.type
_entity_poly.pdbx_seq_one_letter_code
_entity_poly.pdbx_strand_id
1 'polypeptide(L)'
;MKRKEKNSEFLTSLFEELFEYTTELHGLQLIAKLDETNHSWSEVFELYKNKNKNKSVISAGANFGLFNTIHGGGSGLNIITEKEINLSGAKVYEVDPFAGMNDIYGYRPCDVYGDFVGRGKVTIKD
;
A
#
# COMPACT_ATOMS: atom_id res chain seq x y z
N MET A 1 5.10 2.69 -31.50
CA MET A 1 4.25 1.80 -30.68
C MET A 1 3.69 2.61 -29.51
N LYS A 2 2.43 3.04 -29.56
CA LYS A 2 1.80 3.73 -28.42
C LYS A 2 1.51 2.65 -27.37
N ARG A 3 2.26 2.62 -26.27
CA ARG A 3 2.04 1.66 -25.19
C ARG A 3 0.62 1.86 -24.63
N LYS A 4 -0.11 0.76 -24.40
CA LYS A 4 -1.44 0.77 -23.75
C LYS A 4 -1.41 1.49 -22.38
N GLU A 5 -0.23 1.58 -21.76
CA GLU A 5 0.07 2.34 -20.53
C GLU A 5 -0.46 3.78 -20.57
N LYS A 6 -0.39 4.47 -21.73
CA LYS A 6 -0.68 5.91 -21.82
C LYS A 6 -2.12 6.35 -21.50
N ASN A 7 -3.05 5.41 -21.32
CA ASN A 7 -4.45 5.70 -21.04
C ASN A 7 -4.91 5.23 -19.65
N SER A 8 -4.02 4.67 -18.82
CA SER A 8 -4.35 4.23 -17.46
C SER A 8 -3.39 4.87 -16.48
N GLU A 9 -3.95 5.62 -15.55
CA GLU A 9 -3.25 6.25 -14.44
C GLU A 9 -2.68 5.19 -13.51
N PHE A 10 -3.40 4.08 -13.30
CA PHE A 10 -2.91 2.93 -12.55
C PHE A 10 -1.68 2.29 -13.18
N LEU A 11 -1.71 1.98 -14.49
CA LEU A 11 -0.57 1.33 -15.15
C LEU A 11 0.63 2.27 -15.25
N THR A 12 0.40 3.56 -15.45
CA THR A 12 1.47 4.57 -15.50
C THR A 12 2.14 4.70 -14.14
N SER A 13 1.37 4.92 -13.08
CA SER A 13 1.91 5.06 -11.72
C SER A 13 2.56 3.77 -11.20
N LEU A 14 1.99 2.59 -11.49
CA LEU A 14 2.61 1.31 -11.15
C LEU A 14 3.96 1.13 -11.85
N PHE A 15 4.07 1.54 -13.11
CA PHE A 15 5.32 1.46 -13.86
C PHE A 15 6.40 2.36 -13.26
N GLU A 16 6.06 3.63 -12.97
CA GLU A 16 6.99 4.57 -12.32
C GLU A 16 7.49 3.99 -10.98
N GLU A 17 6.59 3.39 -10.20
CA GLU A 17 6.93 2.80 -8.91
C GLU A 17 7.82 1.57 -9.00
N LEU A 18 7.60 0.71 -9.99
CA LEU A 18 8.38 -0.52 -10.16
C LEU A 18 9.72 -0.35 -10.88
N PHE A 19 9.91 0.75 -11.62
CA PHE A 19 11.06 0.88 -12.52
C PHE A 19 11.82 2.21 -12.40
N GLU A 20 11.20 3.26 -11.86
CA GLU A 20 11.85 4.56 -11.67
C GLU A 20 12.22 4.79 -10.21
N TYR A 21 11.36 4.37 -9.26
CA TYR A 21 11.59 4.57 -7.82
C TYR A 21 12.28 3.39 -7.14
N THR A 22 12.04 2.15 -7.58
CA THR A 22 12.80 0.98 -7.12
C THR A 22 13.30 0.15 -8.29
N THR A 23 14.46 -0.46 -8.13
CA THR A 23 15.02 -1.43 -9.09
C THR A 23 15.11 -2.84 -8.50
N GLU A 24 14.87 -2.98 -7.20
CA GLU A 24 14.95 -4.25 -6.47
C GLU A 24 13.67 -4.47 -5.66
N LEU A 25 12.97 -5.57 -5.95
CA LEU A 25 11.71 -5.91 -5.26
C LEU A 25 11.93 -6.74 -3.99
N HIS A 26 13.17 -7.14 -3.71
CA HIS A 26 13.47 -7.98 -2.56
C HIS A 26 13.16 -7.25 -1.24
N GLY A 27 12.33 -7.87 -0.40
CA GLY A 27 11.91 -7.30 0.88
C GLY A 27 10.88 -6.18 0.77
N LEU A 28 10.41 -5.85 -0.45
CA LEU A 28 9.36 -4.86 -0.65
C LEU A 28 7.97 -5.45 -0.36
N GLN A 29 7.13 -4.61 0.23
CA GLN A 29 5.73 -4.90 0.51
C GLN A 29 4.87 -3.76 0.04
N LEU A 30 3.68 -4.09 -0.47
CA LEU A 30 2.69 -3.10 -0.83
C LEU A 30 2.18 -2.41 0.45
N ILE A 31 2.18 -1.09 0.46
CA ILE A 31 1.62 -0.28 1.55
C ILE A 31 0.64 0.72 0.98
N ALA A 32 -0.43 1.01 1.73
CA ALA A 32 -1.38 2.04 1.37
C ALA A 32 -0.98 3.37 2.00
N LYS A 33 -1.06 4.45 1.22
CA LYS A 33 -1.01 5.80 1.77
C LYS A 33 -2.39 6.19 2.25
N LEU A 34 -2.58 6.23 3.57
CA LEU A 34 -3.87 6.57 4.15
C LEU A 34 -3.84 8.03 4.60
N ASP A 35 -4.44 8.92 3.83
CA ASP A 35 -4.68 10.31 4.20
C ASP A 35 -6.15 10.66 3.97
N GLU A 36 -6.69 11.67 4.65
CA GLU A 36 -8.11 12.02 4.56
C GLU A 36 -8.59 12.38 3.13
N THR A 37 -7.67 12.59 2.19
CA THR A 37 -7.97 12.93 0.79
C THR A 37 -8.16 11.67 -0.06
N ASN A 38 -7.32 10.66 0.14
CA ASN A 38 -7.27 9.45 -0.69
C ASN A 38 -7.92 8.23 -0.02
N HIS A 39 -8.05 8.23 1.32
CA HIS A 39 -8.66 7.15 2.10
C HIS A 39 -9.30 7.65 3.39
N SER A 40 -10.52 7.22 3.69
CA SER A 40 -11.09 7.48 5.01
C SER A 40 -10.46 6.58 6.06
N TRP A 41 -10.13 7.14 7.24
CA TRP A 41 -9.79 6.35 8.44
C TRP A 41 -10.82 5.24 8.73
N SER A 42 -12.10 5.47 8.40
CA SER A 42 -13.16 4.46 8.57
C SER A 42 -12.92 3.19 7.74
N GLU A 43 -12.50 3.32 6.48
CA GLU A 43 -12.20 2.18 5.60
C GLU A 43 -11.01 1.39 6.15
N VAL A 44 -10.00 2.09 6.67
CA VAL A 44 -8.82 1.48 7.31
C VAL A 44 -9.23 0.66 8.53
N PHE A 45 -10.09 1.20 9.38
CA PHE A 45 -10.59 0.48 10.56
C PHE A 45 -11.42 -0.74 10.15
N GLU A 46 -12.21 -0.65 9.08
CA GLU A 46 -12.96 -1.79 8.57
C GLU A 46 -12.05 -2.85 7.95
N LEU A 47 -11.03 -2.47 7.19
CA LEU A 47 -9.98 -3.38 6.72
C LEU A 47 -9.27 -4.07 7.90
N TYR A 48 -8.90 -3.31 8.92
CA TYR A 48 -8.25 -3.82 10.12
C TYR A 48 -9.11 -4.83 10.89
N LYS A 49 -10.39 -4.49 11.13
CA LYS A 49 -11.34 -5.37 11.84
C LYS A 49 -11.69 -6.63 11.04
N ASN A 50 -11.74 -6.51 9.71
CA ASN A 50 -12.20 -7.57 8.83
C ASN A 50 -11.08 -8.33 8.12
N LYS A 51 -9.80 -8.05 8.42
CA LYS A 51 -8.63 -8.73 7.81
C LYS A 51 -8.70 -10.26 7.86
N ASN A 52 -9.25 -10.81 8.96
CA ASN A 52 -9.42 -12.25 9.14
C ASN A 52 -10.76 -12.79 8.61
N LYS A 53 -11.63 -11.92 8.11
CA LYS A 53 -12.99 -12.25 7.65
C LYS A 53 -13.11 -12.22 6.12
N ASN A 54 -12.05 -11.88 5.38
CA ASN A 54 -12.02 -11.84 3.91
C ASN A 54 -13.21 -11.08 3.30
N LYS A 55 -13.63 -9.97 3.93
CA LYS A 55 -14.80 -9.16 3.52
C LYS A 55 -14.41 -7.70 3.47
N SER A 56 -13.43 -7.42 2.63
CA SER A 56 -12.72 -6.15 2.63
C SER A 56 -12.56 -5.65 1.21
N VAL A 57 -12.68 -4.34 1.08
CA VAL A 57 -12.65 -3.62 -0.19
C VAL A 57 -11.68 -2.45 -0.04
N ILE A 58 -10.90 -2.21 -1.08
CA ILE A 58 -10.12 -0.98 -1.24
C ILE A 58 -10.83 -0.16 -2.32
N SER A 59 -11.21 1.05 -1.99
CA SER A 59 -11.89 1.97 -2.91
C SER A 59 -11.02 2.37 -4.10
N ALA A 60 -11.66 2.82 -5.19
CA ALA A 60 -10.95 3.51 -6.26
C ALA A 60 -10.39 4.86 -5.76
N GLY A 61 -9.30 5.34 -6.36
CA GLY A 61 -8.57 6.54 -5.92
C GLY A 61 -7.61 6.29 -4.75
N ALA A 62 -7.48 5.04 -4.34
CA ALA A 62 -6.57 4.65 -3.29
C ALA A 62 -5.11 4.72 -3.75
N ASN A 63 -4.25 5.33 -2.93
CA ASN A 63 -2.82 5.42 -3.21
C ASN A 63 -2.04 4.30 -2.53
N PHE A 64 -1.14 3.66 -3.28
CA PHE A 64 -0.23 2.63 -2.82
C PHE A 64 1.21 2.96 -3.19
N GLY A 65 2.14 2.31 -2.50
CA GLY A 65 3.53 2.22 -2.90
C GLY A 65 4.17 0.96 -2.34
N LEU A 66 5.47 0.85 -2.54
CA LEU A 66 6.27 -0.28 -2.10
C LEU A 66 7.20 0.17 -0.98
N PHE A 67 7.31 -0.64 0.06
CA PHE A 67 8.14 -0.32 1.21
C PHE A 67 9.03 -1.49 1.62
N ASN A 68 10.29 -1.19 1.84
CA ASN A 68 11.29 -2.13 2.32
C ASN A 68 11.33 -2.13 3.85
N THR A 69 10.70 -3.14 4.45
CA THR A 69 10.69 -3.27 5.92
C THR A 69 12.04 -3.68 6.50
N ILE A 70 12.95 -4.22 5.66
CA ILE A 70 14.26 -4.73 6.08
C ILE A 70 15.28 -3.58 6.12
N HIS A 71 15.31 -2.76 5.08
CA HIS A 71 16.36 -1.75 4.89
C HIS A 71 15.92 -0.31 5.10
N GLY A 72 14.62 -0.06 5.27
CA GLY A 72 14.11 1.28 5.55
C GLY A 72 14.20 2.18 4.34
N GLY A 73 13.14 2.18 3.55
CA GLY A 73 13.06 2.94 2.32
C GLY A 73 11.93 2.39 1.47
N GLY A 74 11.61 3.06 0.38
CA GLY A 74 10.53 2.62 -0.48
C GLY A 74 10.30 3.57 -1.63
N SER A 75 9.20 3.32 -2.31
CA SER A 75 8.77 3.99 -3.51
C SER A 75 8.00 5.30 -3.19
N GLY A 76 7.50 6.00 -4.19
CA GLY A 76 6.86 7.32 -4.07
C GLY A 76 5.50 7.34 -3.38
N LEU A 77 4.84 6.20 -3.18
CA LEU A 77 3.44 6.08 -2.73
C LEU A 77 2.41 6.64 -3.74
N ASN A 78 2.68 6.48 -5.03
CA ASN A 78 1.96 7.15 -6.10
C ASN A 78 1.08 6.21 -6.96
N ILE A 79 1.01 4.91 -6.64
CA ILE A 79 0.15 3.96 -7.38
C ILE A 79 -1.31 4.30 -7.09
N ILE A 80 -2.06 4.75 -8.10
CA ILE A 80 -3.46 5.15 -7.94
C ILE A 80 -4.38 4.05 -8.46
N THR A 81 -5.29 3.53 -7.63
CA THR A 81 -6.30 2.56 -8.10
C THR A 81 -7.36 3.24 -8.95
N GLU A 82 -7.60 2.75 -10.17
CA GLU A 82 -8.70 3.25 -11.01
C GLU A 82 -10.04 2.57 -10.70
N LYS A 83 -10.00 1.49 -9.94
CA LYS A 83 -11.16 0.65 -9.61
C LYS A 83 -11.06 0.14 -8.19
N GLU A 84 -12.23 -0.21 -7.67
CA GLU A 84 -12.34 -0.94 -6.43
C GLU A 84 -11.59 -2.29 -6.51
N ILE A 85 -10.81 -2.61 -5.47
CA ILE A 85 -10.15 -3.91 -5.32
C ILE A 85 -10.91 -4.70 -4.26
N ASN A 86 -11.51 -5.80 -4.71
CA ASN A 86 -12.18 -6.75 -3.83
C ASN A 86 -11.15 -7.73 -3.25
N LEU A 87 -10.97 -7.70 -1.93
CA LEU A 87 -10.05 -8.60 -1.20
C LEU A 87 -10.75 -9.90 -0.75
N SER A 88 -11.97 -10.18 -1.20
CA SER A 88 -12.68 -11.41 -0.87
C SER A 88 -11.91 -12.62 -1.37
N GLY A 89 -11.43 -13.44 -0.43
CA GLY A 89 -10.59 -14.61 -0.70
C GLY A 89 -9.10 -14.31 -0.85
N ALA A 90 -8.69 -13.03 -0.84
CA ALA A 90 -7.28 -12.67 -0.76
C ALA A 90 -6.76 -12.91 0.66
N LYS A 91 -5.52 -13.39 0.77
CA LYS A 91 -4.84 -13.54 2.06
C LYS A 91 -4.21 -12.20 2.43
N VAL A 92 -4.85 -11.49 3.35
CA VAL A 92 -4.35 -10.22 3.91
C VAL A 92 -3.51 -10.55 5.14
N TYR A 93 -2.20 -10.36 5.06
CA TYR A 93 -1.27 -10.81 6.11
C TYR A 93 -1.15 -9.81 7.25
N GLU A 94 -1.17 -8.53 6.93
CA GLU A 94 -1.07 -7.46 7.90
C GLU A 94 -2.01 -6.34 7.48
N VAL A 95 -2.60 -5.70 8.48
CA VAL A 95 -3.21 -4.36 8.41
C VAL A 95 -2.93 -3.85 9.81
N ASP A 96 -2.15 -2.78 9.93
CA ASP A 96 -1.80 -2.19 11.22
C ASP A 96 -1.90 -0.66 11.15
N PRO A 97 -3.11 -0.07 11.40
CA PRO A 97 -3.37 1.38 11.50
C PRO A 97 -2.43 2.14 12.42
N PHE A 98 -1.67 1.42 13.26
CA PHE A 98 -0.80 1.97 14.28
C PHE A 98 0.68 1.64 14.08
N ALA A 99 1.06 0.88 13.04
CA ALA A 99 2.38 0.27 12.77
C ALA A 99 3.32 0.22 13.97
N GLY A 100 3.47 -0.96 14.56
CA GLY A 100 4.71 -1.33 15.23
C GLY A 100 5.15 -0.38 16.34
N MET A 101 4.34 -0.19 17.39
CA MET A 101 4.88 0.31 18.66
C MET A 101 5.92 -0.67 19.26
N ASN A 102 5.95 -1.92 18.81
CA ASN A 102 6.72 -3.00 19.45
C ASN A 102 7.64 -3.81 18.53
N ASP A 103 7.79 -3.47 17.24
CA ASP A 103 8.78 -4.15 16.38
C ASP A 103 10.11 -3.40 16.43
N ILE A 104 11.02 -3.88 17.28
CA ILE A 104 12.36 -3.31 17.47
C ILE A 104 13.32 -3.67 16.32
N TYR A 105 12.91 -4.50 15.37
CA TYR A 105 13.77 -5.04 14.32
C TYR A 105 13.39 -4.61 12.89
N GLY A 106 12.32 -3.81 12.72
CA GLY A 106 11.81 -3.42 11.41
C GLY A 106 11.66 -1.92 11.24
N TYR A 107 11.98 -1.41 10.04
CA TYR A 107 11.65 -0.04 9.66
C TYR A 107 10.16 0.10 9.43
N ARG A 108 9.60 1.27 9.78
CA ARG A 108 8.18 1.56 9.58
C ARG A 108 7.97 2.60 8.48
N PRO A 109 6.89 2.51 7.69
CA PRO A 109 6.59 3.52 6.68
C PRO A 109 6.52 4.95 7.25
N CYS A 110 5.98 5.13 8.45
CA CYS A 110 5.91 6.45 9.10
C CYS A 110 7.29 7.06 9.40
N ASP A 111 8.33 6.24 9.60
CA ASP A 111 9.69 6.71 9.87
C ASP A 111 10.34 7.29 8.61
N VAL A 112 9.82 6.94 7.42
CA VAL A 112 10.32 7.37 6.12
C VAL A 112 9.43 8.46 5.49
N TYR A 113 8.11 8.32 5.60
CA TYR A 113 7.13 9.19 4.91
C TYR A 113 6.42 10.20 5.82
N GLY A 114 6.62 10.14 7.15
CA GLY A 114 6.02 11.08 8.12
C GLY A 114 4.58 10.76 8.56
N ASP A 115 4.06 11.57 9.48
CA ASP A 115 2.82 11.33 10.28
C ASP A 115 1.48 11.39 9.50
N PHE A 116 1.50 11.70 8.20
CA PHE A 116 0.29 11.79 7.35
C PHE A 116 0.00 10.52 6.55
N VAL A 117 0.71 9.43 6.84
CA VAL A 117 0.41 8.10 6.33
C VAL A 117 -0.22 7.33 7.47
N GLY A 118 -1.55 7.30 7.54
CA GLY A 118 -2.27 6.32 8.35
C GLY A 118 -1.67 4.96 8.04
N ARG A 119 -1.28 4.25 9.09
CA ARG A 119 -0.33 3.15 8.94
C ARG A 119 -1.10 1.96 8.36
N GLY A 120 -0.95 1.69 7.07
CA GLY A 120 -1.75 0.67 6.38
C GLY A 120 -0.82 -0.31 5.71
N LYS A 121 -0.13 -1.14 6.49
CA LYS A 121 0.74 -2.16 5.91
C LYS A 121 -0.12 -3.32 5.45
N VAL A 122 -0.36 -3.46 4.14
CA VAL A 122 -1.10 -4.57 3.53
C VAL A 122 -0.10 -5.51 2.89
N THR A 123 0.44 -6.44 3.66
CA THR A 123 1.33 -7.46 3.08
C THR A 123 0.50 -8.52 2.36
N ILE A 124 0.82 -8.81 1.10
CA ILE A 124 0.32 -9.94 0.30
C ILE A 124 1.54 -10.85 0.06
N LYS A 125 1.52 -12.08 0.57
CA LYS A 125 2.52 -13.14 0.28
C LYS A 125 1.82 -14.30 -0.46
N ASP A 126 2.56 -14.96 -1.33
CA ASP A 126 2.13 -16.19 -2.01
C ASP A 126 1.91 -17.36 -1.02
#